data_AF-A0A2E0D114-F1
#
_entry.id   AF-A0A2E0D114-F1
#
_cell.length_a   1.000
_cell.length_b   1.000
_cell.length_c   1.000
_cell.angle_alpha   90.00
_cell.angle_beta   90.00
_cell.angle_gamma   90.00
#
_symmetry.space_group_name_H-M   'P 1'
#
loop_
_entity.id
_entity.type
_entity.pdbx_description
1 polymer ?
#
loop_
_entity_poly.entity_id
_entity_poly.type
_entity_poly.pdbx_seq_one_letter_code
_entity_poly.pdbx_strand_id
1 'polypeptide(L)'
;MDVTWLGNNAFQISDDLINVLINPSKDLIKNISPPENTVVLFTQKEHDEIGSLTFIDSPGEYEINNVSVFGVANVIENEENKSICTCYRIESRTLSIDVIGTIGSDFDSQALTTLASPHAVVFSPDNSNIDAEILGNTVRSLEPRKILISGYDKTKSVPSKSLNEIINVFGLKDYEPKSKSSFTISNLGDVQEIIILEN
;
A
#
# COMPACT_ATOMS: atom_id res chain seq x y z
N MET A 1 0.27 -9.42 11.43
CA MET A 1 -0.28 -8.59 10.34
C MET A 1 0.08 -9.27 9.04
N ASP A 2 -0.92 -9.45 8.21
CA ASP A 2 -0.87 -10.17 6.95
C ASP A 2 -1.17 -9.21 5.82
N VAL A 3 -0.41 -9.33 4.72
CA VAL A 3 -0.58 -8.52 3.52
C VAL A 3 -0.65 -9.43 2.30
N THR A 4 -1.69 -9.25 1.50
CA THR A 4 -1.94 -10.00 0.26
C THR A 4 -2.21 -8.99 -0.86
N TRP A 5 -1.58 -9.20 -2.03
CA TRP A 5 -1.93 -8.44 -3.22
C TRP A 5 -3.10 -9.10 -3.95
N LEU A 6 -4.14 -8.32 -4.24
CA LEU A 6 -5.38 -8.81 -4.86
C LEU A 6 -5.46 -8.51 -6.37
N GLY A 7 -4.39 -7.97 -6.96
CA GLY A 7 -4.33 -7.52 -8.35
C GLY A 7 -4.38 -6.00 -8.48
N ASN A 8 -3.87 -5.45 -9.58
CA ASN A 8 -3.77 -4.01 -9.84
C ASN A 8 -3.12 -3.25 -8.67
N ASN A 9 -3.81 -2.25 -8.11
CA ASN A 9 -3.43 -1.49 -6.92
C ASN A 9 -4.19 -1.94 -5.66
N ALA A 10 -4.84 -3.10 -5.69
CA ALA A 10 -5.67 -3.60 -4.60
C ALA A 10 -4.91 -4.53 -3.65
N PHE A 11 -5.07 -4.32 -2.35
CA PHE A 11 -4.43 -5.11 -1.30
C PHE A 11 -5.42 -5.48 -0.21
N GLN A 12 -5.16 -6.58 0.47
CA GLN A 12 -5.79 -6.90 1.74
C GLN A 12 -4.73 -6.85 2.84
N ILE A 13 -5.01 -6.09 3.89
CA ILE A 13 -4.20 -6.02 5.11
C ILE A 13 -5.08 -6.50 6.25
N SER A 14 -4.65 -7.53 6.98
CA SER A 14 -5.45 -8.06 8.07
C SER A 14 -4.65 -8.50 9.28
N ASP A 15 -5.30 -8.46 10.43
CA ASP A 15 -4.91 -9.16 11.64
C ASP A 15 -6.19 -9.53 12.42
N ASP A 16 -6.05 -9.93 13.70
CA ASP A 16 -7.22 -10.33 14.49
C ASP A 16 -8.14 -9.16 14.89
N LEU A 17 -7.73 -7.90 14.74
CA LEU A 17 -8.53 -6.72 15.08
C LEU A 17 -9.22 -6.12 13.85
N ILE A 18 -8.56 -6.17 12.69
CA ILE A 18 -9.06 -5.50 11.49
C ILE A 18 -8.83 -6.31 10.22
N ASN A 19 -9.77 -6.16 9.29
CA ASN A 19 -9.60 -6.52 7.89
C ASN A 19 -9.76 -5.25 7.05
N VAL A 20 -8.72 -4.89 6.30
CA VAL A 20 -8.67 -3.68 5.49
C VAL A 20 -8.48 -4.06 4.03
N LEU A 21 -9.32 -3.52 3.15
CA LEU A 21 -9.15 -3.59 1.70
C LEU A 21 -8.70 -2.24 1.17
N ILE A 22 -7.60 -2.22 0.42
CA ILE A 22 -7.06 -1.04 -0.23
C ILE A 22 -7.50 -1.06 -1.69
N ASN A 23 -8.07 0.04 -2.17
CA ASN A 23 -8.51 0.24 -3.57
C ASN A 23 -9.22 -0.98 -4.20
N PRO A 24 -10.17 -1.64 -3.53
CA PRO A 24 -10.82 -2.80 -4.10
C PRO A 24 -11.79 -2.36 -5.21
N SER A 25 -11.78 -3.06 -6.35
CA SER A 25 -12.83 -2.88 -7.35
C SER A 25 -14.15 -3.49 -6.89
N LYS A 26 -15.28 -3.01 -7.43
CA LYS A 26 -16.62 -3.58 -7.15
C LYS A 26 -16.69 -5.09 -7.41
N ASP A 27 -16.06 -5.57 -8.47
CA ASP A 27 -16.05 -7.00 -8.80
C ASP A 27 -15.16 -7.78 -7.84
N LEU A 28 -14.04 -7.20 -7.40
CA LEU A 28 -13.20 -7.81 -6.37
C LEU A 28 -13.98 -8.00 -5.06
N ILE A 29 -14.71 -6.97 -4.61
CA ILE A 29 -15.55 -7.05 -3.39
C ILE A 29 -16.59 -8.17 -3.53
N LYS A 30 -17.29 -8.26 -4.67
CA LYS A 30 -18.27 -9.33 -4.90
C LYS A 30 -17.65 -10.71 -4.91
N ASN A 31 -16.46 -10.85 -5.51
CA ASN A 31 -15.79 -12.14 -5.65
C ASN A 31 -15.24 -12.66 -4.31
N ILE A 32 -14.69 -11.78 -3.47
CA ILE A 32 -14.14 -12.18 -2.17
C ILE A 32 -15.20 -12.19 -1.06
N SER A 33 -16.30 -11.45 -1.23
CA SER A 33 -17.41 -11.32 -0.27
C SER A 33 -16.90 -11.09 1.17
N PRO A 34 -16.24 -9.95 1.42
CA PRO A 34 -15.50 -9.75 2.66
C PRO A 34 -16.44 -9.67 3.88
N PRO A 35 -15.95 -9.94 5.09
CA PRO A 35 -16.73 -9.78 6.32
C PRO A 35 -17.31 -8.36 6.46
N GLU A 36 -18.48 -8.21 7.06
CA GLU A 36 -19.17 -6.91 7.19
C GLU A 36 -18.35 -5.84 7.94
N ASN A 37 -17.47 -6.25 8.86
CA ASN A 37 -16.58 -5.36 9.60
C ASN A 37 -15.31 -4.95 8.83
N THR A 38 -15.23 -5.27 7.54
CA THR A 38 -14.12 -4.87 6.69
C THR A 38 -14.15 -3.38 6.41
N VAL A 39 -13.00 -2.72 6.56
CA VAL A 39 -12.81 -1.32 6.22
C VAL A 39 -12.22 -1.22 4.82
N VAL A 40 -12.75 -0.32 4.01
CA VAL A 40 -12.19 -0.03 2.69
C VAL A 40 -11.43 1.29 2.75
N LEU A 41 -10.18 1.30 2.30
CA LEU A 41 -9.40 2.54 2.11
C LEU A 41 -9.21 2.79 0.63
N PHE A 42 -9.55 3.99 0.19
CA PHE A 42 -9.29 4.47 -1.15
C PHE A 42 -8.19 5.52 -1.12
N THR A 43 -7.11 5.27 -1.84
CA THR A 43 -5.98 6.20 -1.95
C THR A 43 -6.27 7.33 -2.93
N GLN A 44 -7.27 7.19 -3.79
CA GLN A 44 -7.83 8.28 -4.59
C GLN A 44 -9.34 8.19 -4.53
N LYS A 45 -10.02 9.31 -4.72
CA LYS A 45 -11.48 9.33 -4.62
C LYS A 45 -12.11 8.46 -5.71
N GLU A 46 -12.54 7.27 -5.31
CA GLU A 46 -13.33 6.36 -6.15
C GLU A 46 -14.79 6.43 -5.72
N HIS A 47 -15.67 6.59 -6.70
CA HIS A 47 -17.11 6.73 -6.51
C HIS A 47 -17.86 5.41 -6.68
N ASP A 48 -17.13 4.28 -6.68
CA ASP A 48 -17.74 2.98 -6.86
C ASP A 48 -18.59 2.60 -5.63
N GLU A 49 -19.82 2.14 -5.88
CA GLU A 49 -20.71 1.63 -4.85
C GLU A 49 -20.12 0.37 -4.20
N ILE A 50 -19.49 0.53 -3.04
CA ILE A 50 -18.94 -0.54 -2.19
C ILE A 50 -19.97 -1.14 -1.21
N GLY A 51 -21.26 -0.94 -1.49
CA GLY A 51 -22.35 -1.45 -0.67
C GLY A 51 -22.39 -0.80 0.72
N SER A 52 -22.54 -1.61 1.77
CA SER A 52 -22.66 -1.16 3.17
C SER A 52 -21.34 -1.15 3.95
N LEU A 53 -20.21 -1.44 3.30
CA LEU A 53 -18.91 -1.45 3.98
C LEU A 53 -18.50 -0.04 4.42
N THR A 54 -17.83 0.04 5.57
CA THR A 54 -17.25 1.30 6.04
C THR A 54 -16.06 1.66 5.16
N PHE A 55 -15.93 2.92 4.77
CA PHE A 55 -14.81 3.37 3.95
C PHE A 55 -14.22 4.71 4.37
N ILE A 56 -12.97 4.90 3.97
CA ILE A 56 -12.20 6.13 4.08
C ILE A 56 -11.60 6.42 2.71
N ASP A 57 -11.85 7.62 2.20
CA ASP A 57 -11.40 8.08 0.86
C ASP A 57 -10.69 9.44 0.91
N SER A 58 -10.35 9.91 2.10
CA SER A 58 -9.82 11.25 2.32
C SER A 58 -8.75 11.29 3.43
N PRO A 59 -7.89 12.33 3.41
CA PRO A 59 -6.93 12.58 4.49
C PRO A 59 -7.63 12.88 5.81
N GLY A 60 -7.03 12.46 6.92
CA GLY A 60 -7.58 12.63 8.26
C GLY A 60 -7.08 11.59 9.24
N GLU A 61 -7.55 11.66 10.48
CA GLU A 61 -7.28 10.67 11.51
C GLU A 61 -8.58 9.92 11.83
N TYR A 62 -8.49 8.60 11.84
CA TYR A 62 -9.62 7.71 12.06
C TYR A 62 -9.24 6.65 13.07
N GLU A 63 -10.21 6.21 13.87
CA GLU A 63 -10.06 5.09 14.79
C GLU A 63 -11.18 4.08 14.51
N ILE A 64 -10.81 2.84 14.17
CA ILE A 64 -11.76 1.77 13.85
C ILE A 64 -11.30 0.50 14.57
N ASN A 65 -12.15 -0.06 15.44
CA ASN A 65 -11.84 -1.27 16.20
C ASN A 65 -10.49 -1.22 16.96
N ASN A 66 -10.16 -0.07 17.57
CA ASN A 66 -8.87 0.20 18.22
C ASN A 66 -7.65 0.15 17.28
N VAL A 67 -7.87 0.29 15.98
CA VAL A 67 -6.83 0.49 14.95
C VAL A 67 -6.88 1.95 14.55
N SER A 68 -5.73 2.62 14.61
CA SER A 68 -5.58 4.00 14.16
C SER A 68 -5.24 4.02 12.67
N VAL A 69 -5.90 4.90 11.91
CA VAL A 69 -5.63 5.12 10.50
C VAL A 69 -5.36 6.60 10.28
N PHE A 70 -4.17 6.94 9.78
CA PHE A 70 -3.75 8.31 9.49
C PHE A 70 -3.64 8.47 7.97
N GLY A 71 -4.57 9.21 7.37
CA GLY A 71 -4.54 9.60 5.97
C GLY A 71 -3.79 10.92 5.76
N VAL A 72 -2.75 10.89 4.94
CA VAL A 72 -1.92 12.03 4.58
C VAL A 72 -2.16 12.40 3.12
N ALA A 73 -2.49 13.67 2.86
CA ALA A 73 -2.66 14.17 1.50
C ALA A 73 -1.32 14.23 0.77
N ASN A 74 -1.33 13.80 -0.48
CA ASN A 74 -0.24 13.95 -1.44
C ASN A 74 -0.80 14.57 -2.73
N VAL A 75 -0.14 15.60 -3.25
CA VAL A 75 -0.58 16.25 -4.48
C VAL A 75 0.07 15.56 -5.66
N ILE A 76 -0.74 15.13 -6.62
CA ILE A 76 -0.29 14.69 -7.92
C ILE A 76 -0.48 15.87 -8.87
N GLU A 77 0.63 16.47 -9.28
CA GLU A 77 0.63 17.49 -10.32
C GLU A 77 1.06 16.84 -11.63
N ASN A 78 0.18 16.85 -12.62
CA ASN A 78 0.56 16.64 -14.02
C ASN A 78 0.27 17.91 -14.81
N GLU A 79 0.77 18.00 -16.05
CA GLU A 79 0.73 19.23 -16.86
C GLU A 79 -0.69 19.81 -17.04
N GLU A 80 -1.73 18.99 -16.88
CA GLU A 80 -3.12 19.38 -17.15
C GLU A 80 -4.04 19.38 -15.91
N ASN A 81 -3.71 18.68 -14.82
CA ASN A 81 -4.58 18.53 -13.66
C ASN A 81 -3.80 18.41 -12.33
N LYS A 82 -4.42 18.91 -11.25
CA LYS A 82 -4.03 18.60 -9.87
C LYS A 82 -5.04 17.64 -9.27
N SER A 83 -4.60 16.48 -8.81
CA SER A 83 -5.41 15.56 -8.03
C SER A 83 -4.77 15.29 -6.67
N ILE A 84 -5.58 14.83 -5.72
CA ILE A 84 -5.12 14.44 -4.39
C ILE A 84 -5.11 12.92 -4.33
N CYS A 85 -4.00 12.38 -3.88
CA CYS A 85 -3.89 11.01 -3.42
C CYS A 85 -3.69 11.01 -1.89
N THR A 86 -4.34 10.09 -1.19
CA THR A 86 -4.17 9.87 0.23
C THR A 86 -3.28 8.65 0.44
N CYS A 87 -2.15 8.84 1.12
CA CYS A 87 -1.38 7.73 1.67
C CYS A 87 -1.86 7.45 3.10
N TYR A 88 -1.92 6.19 3.51
CA TYR A 88 -2.45 5.83 4.82
C TYR A 88 -1.41 5.13 5.67
N ARG A 89 -1.27 5.53 6.93
CA ARG A 89 -0.65 4.70 7.96
C ARG A 89 -1.74 3.96 8.71
N ILE A 90 -1.62 2.65 8.82
CA ILE A 90 -2.50 1.79 9.61
C ILE A 90 -1.69 1.28 10.80
N GLU A 91 -2.08 1.65 12.01
CA GLU A 91 -1.46 1.19 13.25
C GLU A 91 -2.40 0.25 13.99
N SER A 92 -2.01 -1.02 14.06
CA SER A 92 -2.72 -2.03 14.83
C SER A 92 -1.79 -2.66 15.86
N ARG A 93 -2.18 -2.53 17.13
CA ARG A 93 -1.43 -2.99 18.31
C ARG A 93 -0.05 -2.35 18.42
N THR A 94 0.97 -3.03 17.90
CA THR A 94 2.38 -2.60 17.95
C THR A 94 2.98 -2.47 16.55
N LEU A 95 2.22 -2.82 15.51
CA LEU A 95 2.66 -2.79 14.13
C LEU A 95 2.04 -1.60 13.41
N SER A 96 2.81 -1.06 12.46
CA SER A 96 2.41 0.03 11.59
C SER A 96 2.74 -0.36 10.15
N ILE A 97 1.79 -0.15 9.25
CA ILE A 97 1.97 -0.33 7.83
C ILE A 97 1.52 0.91 7.08
N ASP A 98 2.38 1.40 6.20
CA ASP A 98 2.07 2.52 5.34
C ASP A 98 1.67 2.02 3.96
N VAL A 99 0.48 2.41 3.53
CA VAL A 99 -0.07 2.21 2.20
C VAL A 99 0.25 3.45 1.40
N ILE A 100 1.17 3.28 0.45
CA ILE A 100 1.59 4.37 -0.42
C ILE A 100 0.78 4.32 -1.70
N GLY A 101 -0.01 5.37 -1.91
CA GLY A 101 -0.77 5.56 -3.13
C GLY A 101 0.09 6.10 -4.27
N THR A 102 -0.56 6.77 -5.22
CA THR A 102 0.10 7.41 -6.35
C THR A 102 0.93 8.61 -5.86
N ILE A 103 2.25 8.53 -6.06
CA ILE A 103 3.20 9.61 -5.83
C ILE A 103 3.49 10.36 -7.14
N GLY A 104 3.18 11.65 -7.20
CA GLY A 104 3.58 12.54 -8.31
C GLY A 104 4.75 13.47 -7.99
N SER A 105 5.15 13.56 -6.72
CA SER A 105 6.24 14.40 -6.23
C SER A 105 6.74 13.88 -4.88
N ASP A 106 7.92 14.32 -4.43
CA ASP A 106 8.43 13.95 -3.12
C ASP A 106 7.46 14.37 -2.00
N PHE A 107 7.38 13.56 -0.95
CA PHE A 107 6.59 13.90 0.23
C PHE A 107 7.09 15.17 0.91
N ASP A 108 6.14 16.01 1.34
CA ASP A 108 6.45 17.16 2.16
C ASP A 108 6.89 16.75 3.57
N SER A 109 7.37 17.73 4.36
CA SER A 109 7.86 17.46 5.71
C SER A 109 6.78 16.89 6.65
N GLN A 110 5.51 17.22 6.44
CA GLN A 110 4.42 16.71 7.25
C GLN A 110 4.18 15.23 6.94
N ALA A 111 4.11 14.88 5.66
CA ALA A 111 3.98 13.51 5.18
C ALA A 111 5.15 12.63 5.63
N LEU A 112 6.39 13.11 5.47
CA LEU A 112 7.58 12.41 5.94
C LEU A 112 7.57 12.19 7.45
N THR A 113 7.08 13.16 8.24
CA THR A 113 7.00 13.02 9.69
C THR A 113 5.94 12.00 10.10
N THR A 114 4.75 12.07 9.51
CA THR A 114 3.63 11.17 9.85
C THR A 114 3.90 9.73 9.39
N LEU A 115 4.55 9.56 8.24
CA LEU A 115 4.85 8.26 7.62
C LEU A 115 6.29 7.78 7.90
N ALA A 116 7.02 8.40 8.84
CA ALA A 116 8.38 7.97 9.18
C ALA A 116 8.41 6.58 9.85
N SER A 117 9.44 5.80 9.50
CA SER A 117 9.87 4.54 10.11
C SER A 117 8.75 3.52 10.38
N PRO A 118 7.88 3.20 9.40
CA PRO A 118 6.87 2.16 9.61
C PRO A 118 7.54 0.79 9.69
N HIS A 119 6.83 -0.16 10.29
CA HIS A 119 7.29 -1.55 10.28
C HIS A 119 7.24 -2.14 8.86
N ALA A 120 6.27 -1.72 8.05
CA ALA A 120 6.16 -2.09 6.65
C ALA A 120 5.64 -0.94 5.78
N VAL A 121 6.03 -0.92 4.52
CA VAL A 121 5.41 -0.13 3.45
C VAL A 121 4.86 -1.10 2.42
N VAL A 122 3.67 -0.83 1.90
CA VAL A 122 3.09 -1.54 0.76
C VAL A 122 2.67 -0.56 -0.32
N PHE A 123 2.97 -0.89 -1.58
CA PHE A 123 2.55 -0.09 -2.72
C PHE A 123 2.49 -0.91 -4.01
N SER A 124 1.76 -0.37 -4.99
CA SER A 124 1.75 -0.87 -6.36
C SER A 124 2.49 0.09 -7.27
N PRO A 125 3.51 -0.37 -8.03
CA PRO A 125 4.17 0.44 -9.04
C PRO A 125 3.35 0.56 -10.33
N ASP A 126 2.27 -0.22 -10.48
CA ASP A 126 1.43 -0.24 -11.67
C ASP A 126 0.39 0.90 -11.63
N ASN A 127 0.89 2.13 -11.71
CA ASN A 127 0.09 3.35 -11.75
C ASN A 127 0.49 4.20 -12.97
N SER A 128 -0.47 4.93 -13.53
CA SER A 128 -0.18 5.83 -14.65
C SER A 128 0.56 7.07 -14.15
N ASN A 129 1.63 7.44 -14.84
CA ASN A 129 2.38 8.69 -14.66
C ASN A 129 3.28 8.81 -13.41
N ILE A 130 3.86 7.72 -12.90
CA ILE A 130 4.82 7.80 -11.78
C ILE A 130 6.21 7.40 -12.24
N ASP A 131 7.19 8.23 -11.88
CA ASP A 131 8.60 7.94 -12.03
C ASP A 131 9.04 6.94 -10.94
N ALA A 132 9.59 5.80 -11.37
CA ALA A 132 10.06 4.76 -10.46
C ALA A 132 11.16 5.24 -9.49
N GLU A 133 11.99 6.20 -9.91
CA GLU A 133 13.04 6.80 -9.08
C GLU A 133 12.44 7.65 -7.97
N ILE A 134 11.45 8.51 -8.28
CA ILE A 134 10.71 9.30 -7.27
C ILE A 134 10.02 8.38 -6.27
N LEU A 135 9.31 7.35 -6.75
CA LEU A 135 8.63 6.39 -5.89
C LEU A 135 9.61 5.65 -4.98
N GLY A 136 10.68 5.11 -5.54
CA GLY A 136 11.69 4.37 -4.78
C GLY A 136 12.40 5.24 -3.74
N ASN A 137 12.75 6.48 -4.08
CA ASN A 137 13.40 7.43 -3.17
C ASN A 137 12.44 7.90 -2.06
N THR A 138 11.16 8.12 -2.39
CA THR A 138 10.15 8.45 -1.38
C THR A 138 10.01 7.31 -0.38
N VAL A 139 9.86 6.07 -0.84
CA VAL A 139 9.77 4.89 0.04
C VAL A 139 11.04 4.72 0.89
N ARG A 140 12.23 4.94 0.33
CA ARG A 140 13.49 4.90 1.10
C ARG A 140 13.53 5.96 2.21
N SER A 141 13.02 7.16 1.94
CA SER A 141 13.01 8.27 2.89
C SER A 141 12.11 8.02 4.09
N LEU A 142 11.16 7.07 3.99
CA LEU A 142 10.35 6.62 5.11
C LEU A 142 11.10 5.65 6.04
N GLU A 143 12.27 5.15 5.65
CA GLU A 143 13.07 4.18 6.43
C GLU A 143 12.26 2.94 6.93
N PRO A 144 11.47 2.27 6.06
CA PRO A 144 10.67 1.12 6.49
C PRO A 144 11.54 -0.09 6.79
N ARG A 145 11.09 -0.98 7.69
CA ARG A 145 11.77 -2.28 7.89
C ARG A 145 11.44 -3.29 6.80
N LYS A 146 10.20 -3.28 6.28
CA LYS A 146 9.78 -4.15 5.17
C LYS A 146 9.19 -3.32 4.03
N ILE A 147 9.55 -3.64 2.81
CA ILE A 147 9.02 -3.02 1.59
C ILE A 147 8.30 -4.09 0.78
N LEU A 148 6.98 -3.98 0.65
CA LEU A 148 6.14 -4.93 -0.07
C LEU A 148 5.71 -4.29 -1.40
N ILE A 149 6.07 -4.94 -2.50
CA ILE A 149 5.85 -4.42 -3.85
C ILE A 149 5.03 -5.41 -4.65
N SER A 150 3.90 -4.98 -5.22
CA SER A 150 3.09 -5.82 -6.10
C SER A 150 3.59 -5.81 -7.56
N GLY A 151 2.97 -6.66 -8.39
CA GLY A 151 3.13 -6.61 -9.85
C GLY A 151 3.73 -7.89 -10.47
N TYR A 152 3.85 -9.00 -9.72
CA TYR A 152 4.34 -10.26 -10.28
C TYR A 152 3.18 -11.16 -10.72
N ASP A 153 3.02 -11.40 -12.02
CA ASP A 153 1.99 -12.30 -12.56
C ASP A 153 2.42 -13.75 -12.34
N LYS A 154 1.72 -14.45 -11.44
CA LYS A 154 2.03 -15.83 -11.09
C LYS A 154 1.83 -16.78 -12.26
N THR A 155 0.77 -16.56 -13.04
CA THR A 155 0.35 -17.44 -14.14
C THR A 155 1.35 -17.41 -15.28
N LYS A 156 1.87 -16.21 -15.59
CA LYS A 156 2.89 -16.02 -16.63
C LYS A 156 4.31 -16.15 -16.09
N SER A 157 4.48 -16.13 -14.76
CA SER A 157 5.77 -16.13 -14.09
C SER A 157 6.67 -14.98 -14.56
N VAL A 158 6.10 -13.77 -14.64
CA VAL A 158 6.83 -12.56 -15.06
C VAL A 158 6.41 -11.34 -14.22
N PRO A 159 7.35 -10.46 -13.88
CA PRO A 159 7.04 -9.14 -13.32
C PRO A 159 6.43 -8.21 -14.38
N SER A 160 5.58 -7.29 -13.94
CA SER A 160 5.11 -6.17 -14.75
C SER A 160 6.28 -5.27 -15.17
N LYS A 161 6.05 -4.40 -16.16
CA LYS A 161 7.06 -3.42 -16.58
C LYS A 161 7.46 -2.49 -15.42
N SER A 162 6.48 -1.93 -14.72
CA SER A 162 6.73 -1.01 -13.61
C SER A 162 7.38 -1.72 -12.41
N LEU A 163 7.04 -2.99 -12.15
CA LEU A 163 7.74 -3.80 -11.15
C LEU A 163 9.22 -4.00 -11.51
N ASN A 164 9.55 -4.27 -12.78
CA ASN A 164 10.95 -4.36 -13.19
C ASN A 164 11.72 -3.06 -12.99
N GLU A 165 11.10 -1.92 -13.30
CA GLU A 165 11.72 -0.60 -13.11
C GLU A 165 12.00 -0.32 -11.63
N ILE A 166 11.03 -0.59 -10.74
CA ILE A 166 11.22 -0.36 -9.31
C ILE A 166 12.24 -1.34 -8.68
N ILE A 167 12.29 -2.60 -9.14
CA ILE A 167 13.31 -3.58 -8.74
C ILE A 167 14.72 -3.06 -9.07
N ASN A 168 14.90 -2.48 -10.25
CA ASN A 168 16.18 -1.88 -10.66
C ASN A 168 16.54 -0.69 -9.80
N VAL A 169 15.58 0.19 -9.48
CA VAL A 169 15.79 1.33 -8.56
C VAL A 169 16.26 0.83 -7.20
N PHE A 170 15.66 -0.24 -6.67
CA PHE A 170 16.07 -0.85 -5.41
C PHE A 170 17.37 -1.67 -5.48
N GLY A 171 17.87 -1.99 -6.69
CA GLY A 171 19.04 -2.84 -6.88
C GLY A 171 18.83 -4.28 -6.43
N LEU A 172 17.57 -4.74 -6.41
CA LEU A 172 17.22 -6.09 -5.98
C LEU A 172 17.57 -7.10 -7.09
N LYS A 173 18.53 -7.99 -6.82
CA LYS A 173 19.05 -8.95 -7.82
C LYS A 173 18.29 -10.27 -7.83
N ASP A 174 17.96 -10.78 -6.65
CA ASP A 174 17.31 -12.07 -6.45
C ASP A 174 16.07 -11.86 -5.57
N TYR A 175 14.95 -12.46 -5.97
CA TYR A 175 13.71 -12.46 -5.21
C TYR A 175 12.88 -13.70 -5.50
N GLU A 176 12.11 -14.12 -4.51
CA GLU A 176 11.08 -15.14 -4.66
C GLU A 176 9.72 -14.47 -4.40
N PRO A 177 8.84 -14.37 -5.41
CA PRO A 177 7.50 -13.80 -5.22
C PRO A 177 6.70 -14.59 -4.19
N LYS A 178 5.91 -13.88 -3.37
CA LYS A 178 5.07 -14.47 -2.33
C LYS A 178 3.62 -14.07 -2.54
N SER A 179 2.69 -15.03 -2.45
CA SER A 179 1.25 -14.72 -2.50
C SER A 179 0.76 -13.97 -1.26
N LYS A 180 1.49 -14.10 -0.15
CA LYS A 180 1.18 -13.49 1.14
C LYS A 180 2.46 -13.18 1.91
N SER A 181 2.49 -12.02 2.56
CA SER A 181 3.52 -11.67 3.54
C SER A 181 2.92 -11.57 4.93
N SER A 182 3.51 -12.26 5.90
CA SER A 182 3.04 -12.30 7.29
C SER A 182 4.16 -11.85 8.21
N PHE A 183 3.87 -10.86 9.06
CA PHE A 183 4.86 -10.35 10.01
C PHE A 183 4.28 -9.97 11.37
N THR A 184 5.14 -10.12 12.37
CA THR A 184 4.98 -9.81 13.78
C THR A 184 6.20 -9.01 14.23
N ILE A 185 6.12 -8.33 15.37
CA ILE A 185 7.29 -7.65 15.96
C ILE A 185 8.47 -8.61 16.14
N SER A 186 8.20 -9.86 16.54
CA SER A 186 9.24 -10.86 16.77
C SER A 186 9.94 -11.36 15.51
N ASN A 187 9.35 -11.18 14.32
CA ASN A 187 9.90 -11.69 13.05
C ASN A 187 10.22 -10.58 12.03
N LEU A 188 10.21 -9.32 12.47
CA LEU A 188 10.41 -8.18 11.60
C LEU A 188 11.86 -8.09 11.08
N GLY A 189 12.81 -8.56 11.90
CA GLY A 189 14.24 -8.47 11.63
C GLY A 189 14.80 -7.07 11.86
N ASP A 190 16.13 -6.99 11.84
CA ASP A 190 16.89 -5.74 12.01
C ASP A 190 17.43 -5.18 10.69
N VAL A 191 17.32 -5.96 9.61
CA VAL A 191 17.74 -5.56 8.26
C VAL A 191 16.50 -5.29 7.42
N GLN A 192 16.53 -4.23 6.61
CA GLN A 192 15.46 -3.94 5.67
C GLN A 192 15.28 -5.08 4.67
N GLU A 193 14.05 -5.56 4.52
CA GLU A 193 13.68 -6.64 3.60
C GLU A 193 12.76 -6.10 2.49
N ILE A 194 13.04 -6.45 1.24
CA ILE A 194 12.16 -6.18 0.10
C ILE A 194 11.46 -7.48 -0.29
N ILE A 195 10.13 -7.45 -0.38
CA ILE A 195 9.27 -8.59 -0.66
C ILE A 195 8.45 -8.28 -1.91
N ILE A 196 8.54 -9.15 -2.91
CA ILE A 196 7.72 -9.08 -4.11
C ILE A 196 6.45 -9.91 -3.89
N LEU A 197 5.29 -9.33 -4.17
CA LEU A 197 4.00 -9.99 -4.07
C LEU A 197 3.52 -10.48 -5.45
N GLU A 198 2.97 -11.70 -5.47
CA GLU A 198 2.38 -12.32 -6.66
C GLU A 198 0.87 -12.53 -6.53
N ASN A 199 0.18 -12.48 -7.68
CA ASN A 199 -1.23 -12.84 -7.83
C ASN A 199 -1.40 -13.74 -9.07
#